data_AF-A0A7K2C2V6-F1
#
_entry.id   AF-A0A7K2C2V6-F1
#
_cell.length_a   1.000
_cell.length_b   1.000
_cell.length_c   1.000
_cell.angle_alpha   90.00
_cell.angle_beta   90.00
_cell.angle_gamma   90.00
#
_symmetry.space_group_name_H-M   'P 1'
#
loop_
_entity.id
_entity.type
_entity.pdbx_description
1 polymer ?
#
loop_
_entity_poly.entity_id
_entity_poly.type
_entity_poly.pdbx_seq_one_letter_code
_entity_poly.pdbx_strand_id
1 'polypeptide(L)'
;MEEGHSRSDAHSAHKEGFWRRYWFSTDHKVIGLQYGFTALLFLLFGFGLMLLMRWQLASPGVEIPLLGALTPEMYNQFGAMHGTIMVFLGIVPLAVGAFGNYVVPLQIGAPDMAFPRLNMASYHFYFWGGVVMLSSFFVPEGAAKAGWTSYPPLADIETMGQTMWLWGMVLLITSSLLGAVNFIVTIIQLRAEGMTFFRLPFFVWAQFITAFLLLLAFPPLEAAGFLQLADRLLDTSFFLPSGLVTADGPLEVAGGGSPLLWQHLFWFLAHPEVYVLILPAMGIVSEILANNTRKPLWGYRLMVASLIFLGFFSFIVWAHHMFITGMGTTISAFFQVTTMIISIPSVVILSALMITLFGGSIRFNTAMWFALGFLPMFGIGGLTGLPLGLAPTDIPLHDTYYVIGHFHYVVAPGTIFALFAGIYYWFPKVTGRTMNETLGRIHFWGSLVAMNGIFFPMLIQGLPGVSRRLFDGGLTYSFAEGVIHYNVVMSVSAFILLLFQLPFIINFFMSIKRGRKVEKSNHWESTTLEWSAALTPPIGHGNFATVPTVYHGPYEYSVPGHESDFCPQDVPVALSGSDTAKSVES
;
A
#
# COMPACT_ATOMS: atom_id res chain seq x y z
N MET A 1 -18.55 -64.55 -15.56
CA MET A 1 -18.76 -64.01 -14.21
C MET A 1 -17.40 -63.60 -13.69
N GLU A 2 -17.13 -62.30 -13.65
CA GLU A 2 -16.35 -61.64 -12.59
C GLU A 2 -16.39 -60.14 -12.90
N GLU A 3 -17.29 -59.46 -12.19
CA GLU A 3 -17.41 -58.00 -12.19
C GLU A 3 -16.23 -57.42 -11.40
N GLY A 4 -15.36 -56.68 -12.09
CA GLY A 4 -14.33 -55.86 -11.46
C GLY A 4 -14.96 -54.59 -10.89
N HIS A 5 -15.17 -54.56 -9.57
CA HIS A 5 -15.57 -53.36 -8.85
C HIS A 5 -14.51 -52.25 -9.00
N SER A 6 -14.87 -51.17 -9.70
CA SER A 6 -14.16 -49.90 -9.63
C SER A 6 -14.43 -49.24 -8.27
N ARG A 7 -13.40 -49.14 -7.43
CA ARG A 7 -13.43 -48.24 -6.28
C ARG A 7 -13.26 -46.81 -6.78
N SER A 8 -14.38 -46.10 -6.91
CA SER A 8 -14.38 -44.65 -6.90
C SER A 8 -14.03 -44.18 -5.49
N ASP A 9 -12.76 -43.82 -5.26
CA ASP A 9 -12.35 -43.07 -4.08
C ASP A 9 -12.92 -41.64 -4.21
N ALA A 10 -14.18 -41.50 -3.83
CA ALA A 10 -14.78 -40.22 -3.52
C ALA A 10 -13.99 -39.64 -2.33
N HIS A 11 -13.13 -38.66 -2.59
CA HIS A 11 -12.51 -37.84 -1.56
C HIS A 11 -13.60 -37.21 -0.69
N SER A 12 -13.87 -37.86 0.44
CA SER A 12 -14.61 -37.32 1.58
C SER A 12 -13.86 -36.10 2.10
N ALA A 13 -14.16 -34.93 1.55
CA ALA A 13 -13.75 -33.66 2.12
C ALA A 13 -14.49 -33.49 3.46
N HIS A 14 -13.84 -33.88 4.55
CA HIS A 14 -14.26 -33.46 5.89
C HIS A 14 -14.38 -31.92 5.86
N LYS A 15 -15.60 -31.40 6.03
CA LYS A 15 -15.83 -29.96 6.10
C LYS A 15 -15.05 -29.42 7.29
N GLU A 16 -13.97 -28.68 7.03
CA GLU A 16 -13.20 -28.01 8.07
C GLU A 16 -14.13 -27.12 8.91
N GLY A 17 -13.97 -27.17 10.24
CA GLY A 17 -14.73 -26.34 11.15
C GLY A 17 -14.46 -24.84 10.92
N PHE A 18 -15.43 -23.99 11.29
CA PHE A 18 -15.36 -22.53 11.10
C PHE A 18 -14.04 -21.91 11.57
N TRP A 19 -13.59 -22.26 12.79
CA TRP A 19 -12.35 -21.74 13.38
C TRP A 19 -11.11 -22.11 12.57
N ARG A 20 -11.02 -23.35 12.10
CA ARG A 20 -9.89 -23.80 11.28
C ARG A 20 -9.90 -23.12 9.92
N ARG A 21 -11.09 -22.93 9.35
CA ARG A 21 -11.25 -22.34 8.01
C ARG A 21 -11.01 -20.84 7.97
N TYR A 22 -11.46 -20.08 8.97
CA TYR A 22 -11.51 -18.61 8.89
C TYR A 22 -10.68 -17.87 9.93
N TRP A 23 -10.28 -18.50 11.03
CA TRP A 23 -9.47 -17.84 12.05
C TRP A 23 -8.05 -18.37 12.03
N PHE A 24 -7.89 -19.70 12.12
CA PHE A 24 -6.61 -20.41 12.07
C PHE A 24 -6.37 -21.06 10.69
N SER A 25 -6.69 -20.32 9.63
CA SER A 25 -6.52 -20.81 8.26
C SER A 25 -5.05 -20.91 7.88
N THR A 26 -4.71 -21.93 7.09
CA THR A 26 -3.41 -22.03 6.43
C THR A 26 -3.48 -21.74 4.94
N ASP A 27 -4.68 -21.56 4.37
CA ASP A 27 -4.84 -21.23 2.95
C ASP A 27 -4.51 -19.76 2.71
N HIS A 28 -3.49 -19.48 1.91
CA HIS A 28 -3.08 -18.13 1.52
C HIS A 28 -4.22 -17.28 0.93
N LYS A 29 -5.22 -17.90 0.28
CA LYS A 29 -6.38 -17.17 -0.26
C LYS A 29 -7.26 -16.64 0.86
N VAL A 30 -7.51 -17.45 1.89
CA VAL A 30 -8.29 -17.01 3.05
C VAL A 30 -7.52 -15.95 3.82
N ILE A 31 -6.21 -16.13 4.03
CA ILE A 31 -5.36 -15.14 4.70
C ILE A 31 -5.33 -13.82 3.91
N GLY A 32 -5.24 -13.88 2.58
CA GLY A 32 -5.35 -12.70 1.72
C GLY A 32 -6.69 -11.97 1.90
N LEU A 33 -7.80 -12.71 2.02
CA LEU A 33 -9.12 -12.11 2.29
C LEU A 33 -9.24 -11.55 3.71
N GLN A 34 -8.62 -12.20 4.70
CA GLN A 34 -8.54 -11.70 6.07
C GLN A 34 -7.82 -10.35 6.11
N TYR A 35 -6.64 -10.24 5.49
CA TYR A 35 -5.94 -8.97 5.32
C TYR A 35 -6.80 -7.95 4.58
N GLY A 36 -7.37 -8.32 3.43
CA GLY A 36 -8.13 -7.40 2.58
C GLY A 36 -9.34 -6.79 3.28
N PHE A 37 -10.15 -7.62 3.95
CA PHE A 37 -11.33 -7.14 4.66
C PHE A 37 -10.97 -6.29 5.88
N THR A 38 -9.98 -6.73 6.67
CA THR A 38 -9.53 -6.00 7.86
C THR A 38 -8.94 -4.64 7.46
N ALA A 39 -8.11 -4.60 6.42
CA ALA A 39 -7.49 -3.38 5.93
C ALA A 39 -8.51 -2.39 5.36
N LEU A 40 -9.53 -2.85 4.64
CA LEU A 40 -10.61 -1.98 4.14
C LEU A 40 -11.41 -1.36 5.29
N LEU A 41 -11.65 -2.09 6.39
CA LEU A 41 -12.29 -1.53 7.58
C LEU A 41 -11.41 -0.48 8.25
N PHE A 42 -10.11 -0.73 8.38
CA PHE A 42 -9.17 0.26 8.91
C PHE A 42 -9.06 1.51 8.03
N LEU A 43 -9.04 1.35 6.70
CA LEU A 43 -9.09 2.48 5.77
C LEU A 43 -10.34 3.33 5.96
N LEU A 44 -11.51 2.69 6.12
CA LEU A 44 -12.76 3.40 6.37
C LEU A 44 -12.72 4.14 7.73
N PHE A 45 -12.19 3.51 8.77
CA PHE A 45 -12.06 4.12 10.09
C PHE A 45 -11.06 5.29 10.09
N GLY A 46 -9.87 5.11 9.50
CA GLY A 46 -8.87 6.16 9.33
C GLY A 46 -9.39 7.34 8.49
N PHE A 47 -10.16 7.06 7.43
CA PHE A 47 -10.85 8.09 6.66
C PHE A 47 -11.87 8.85 7.51
N GLY A 48 -12.61 8.15 8.38
CA GLY A 48 -13.51 8.75 9.36
C GLY A 48 -12.82 9.74 10.31
N LEU A 49 -11.66 9.36 10.87
CA LEU A 49 -10.88 10.27 11.74
C LEU A 49 -10.51 11.57 11.01
N MET A 50 -10.10 11.46 9.75
CA MET A 50 -9.77 12.64 8.94
C MET A 50 -11.00 13.51 8.66
N LEU A 51 -12.18 12.94 8.41
CA LEU A 51 -13.41 13.73 8.23
C LEU A 51 -13.74 14.58 9.47
N LEU A 52 -13.54 14.03 10.67
CA LEU A 52 -13.73 14.75 11.93
C LEU A 52 -12.74 15.92 12.05
N MET A 53 -11.47 15.69 11.70
CA MET A 53 -10.47 16.76 11.65
C MET A 53 -10.85 17.84 10.62
N ARG A 54 -11.28 17.44 9.42
CA ARG A 54 -11.70 18.38 8.37
C ARG A 54 -12.91 19.21 8.76
N TRP A 55 -13.84 18.67 9.55
CA TRP A 55 -14.94 19.44 10.12
C TRP A 55 -14.42 20.59 10.99
N GLN A 56 -13.54 20.26 11.95
CA GLN A 56 -12.90 21.26 12.80
C GLN A 56 -12.14 22.31 11.98
N LEU A 57 -11.40 21.91 10.93
CA LEU A 57 -10.63 22.85 10.11
C LEU A 57 -11.50 23.78 9.24
N ALA A 58 -12.68 23.33 8.82
CA ALA A 58 -13.60 24.16 8.03
C ALA A 58 -14.45 25.09 8.90
N SER A 59 -14.70 24.73 10.15
CA SER A 59 -15.50 25.52 11.08
C SER A 59 -14.95 25.42 12.51
N PRO A 60 -13.81 26.09 12.79
CA PRO A 60 -13.15 25.98 14.09
C PRO A 60 -14.07 26.39 15.25
N GLY A 61 -14.16 25.53 16.27
CA GLY A 61 -15.00 25.77 17.46
C GLY A 61 -16.48 25.40 17.28
N VAL A 62 -16.92 24.99 16.09
CA VAL A 62 -18.26 24.44 15.89
C VAL A 62 -18.27 22.98 16.32
N GLU A 63 -19.21 22.63 17.19
CA GLU A 63 -19.35 21.26 17.67
C GLU A 63 -19.65 20.27 16.54
N ILE A 64 -18.99 19.11 16.60
CA ILE A 64 -19.27 18.00 15.72
C ILE A 64 -20.49 17.25 16.28
N PRO A 65 -21.53 16.99 15.48
CA PRO A 65 -22.69 16.22 15.93
C PRO A 65 -22.27 14.90 16.60
N LEU A 66 -22.85 14.61 17.77
CA LEU A 66 -22.60 13.41 18.59
C LEU A 66 -21.22 13.31 19.27
N LEU A 67 -20.23 14.10 18.86
CA LEU A 67 -18.87 14.08 19.44
C LEU A 67 -18.58 15.32 20.30
N GLY A 68 -19.25 16.45 20.04
CA GLY A 68 -19.00 17.73 20.71
C GLY A 68 -17.84 18.50 20.08
N ALA A 69 -17.26 19.45 20.81
CA ALA A 69 -16.12 20.22 20.36
C ALA A 69 -14.84 19.35 20.26
N LEU A 70 -14.09 19.51 19.17
CA LEU A 70 -12.82 18.82 19.00
C LEU A 70 -11.71 19.60 19.70
N THR A 71 -11.16 19.06 20.80
CA THR A 71 -10.05 19.71 21.52
C THR A 71 -8.74 19.60 20.75
N PRO A 72 -7.72 20.45 21.02
CA PRO A 72 -6.39 20.32 20.43
C PRO A 72 -5.75 18.94 20.66
N GLU A 73 -5.97 18.34 21.83
CA GLU A 73 -5.48 17.01 22.17
C GLU A 73 -6.13 15.94 21.29
N MET A 74 -7.47 15.99 21.15
CA MET A 74 -8.20 15.07 20.26
C MET A 74 -7.78 15.23 18.79
N TYR A 75 -7.53 16.47 18.34
CA TYR A 75 -7.02 16.74 17.00
C TYR A 75 -5.67 16.07 16.76
N ASN A 76 -4.75 16.18 17.72
CA ASN A 76 -3.45 15.53 17.64
C ASN A 76 -3.55 14.00 17.69
N GLN A 77 -4.46 13.45 18.50
CA GLN A 77 -4.75 12.01 18.52
C GLN A 77 -5.24 11.51 17.18
N PHE A 78 -6.23 12.19 16.59
CA PHE A 78 -6.81 11.81 15.31
C PHE A 78 -5.79 11.93 14.19
N GLY A 79 -4.95 12.97 14.20
CA GLY A 79 -3.88 13.13 13.22
C GLY A 79 -2.82 12.03 13.30
N ALA A 80 -2.37 11.68 14.51
CA ALA A 80 -1.41 10.61 14.74
C ALA A 80 -1.99 9.26 14.29
N MET A 81 -3.19 8.92 14.78
CA MET A 81 -3.84 7.65 14.49
C MET A 81 -4.26 7.53 13.03
N HIS A 82 -4.77 8.60 12.39
CA HIS A 82 -5.07 8.61 10.95
C HIS A 82 -3.85 8.22 10.13
N GLY A 83 -2.71 8.89 10.34
CA GLY A 83 -1.48 8.59 9.61
C GLY A 83 -1.04 7.13 9.79
N THR A 84 -0.98 6.66 11.04
CA THR A 84 -0.62 5.27 11.36
C THR A 84 -1.58 4.25 10.75
N ILE A 85 -2.88 4.48 10.88
CA ILE A 85 -3.92 3.56 10.40
C ILE A 85 -3.89 3.47 8.88
N MET A 86 -3.85 4.61 8.18
CA MET A 86 -3.87 4.63 6.72
C MET A 86 -2.66 3.89 6.13
N VAL A 87 -1.45 4.12 6.67
CA VAL A 87 -0.23 3.51 6.15
C VAL A 87 -0.11 2.04 6.61
N PHE A 88 0.03 1.81 7.91
CA PHE A 88 0.45 0.51 8.46
C PHE A 88 -0.70 -0.47 8.69
N LEU A 89 -1.94 0.02 8.85
CA LEU A 89 -3.11 -0.85 9.05
C LEU A 89 -3.98 -1.01 7.81
N GLY A 90 -3.94 -0.04 6.89
CA GLY A 90 -4.77 0.01 5.69
C GLY A 90 -4.01 -0.34 4.42
N ILE A 91 -3.14 0.56 3.96
CA ILE A 91 -2.54 0.48 2.62
C ILE A 91 -1.54 -0.67 2.50
N VAL A 92 -0.54 -0.76 3.40
CA VAL A 92 0.47 -1.84 3.34
C VAL A 92 -0.19 -3.22 3.47
N PRO A 93 -1.09 -3.46 4.43
CA PRO A 93 -1.72 -4.77 4.57
C PRO A 93 -2.66 -5.11 3.42
N LEU A 94 -3.28 -4.12 2.77
CA LEU A 94 -4.07 -4.36 1.56
C LEU A 94 -3.18 -4.68 0.36
N ALA A 95 -2.14 -3.87 0.12
CA ALA A 95 -1.23 -3.99 -1.02
C ALA A 95 -0.36 -5.27 -0.96
N VAL A 96 0.28 -5.52 0.18
CA VAL A 96 1.20 -6.65 0.38
C VAL A 96 0.47 -7.83 1.00
N GLY A 97 -0.24 -7.61 2.10
CA GLY A 97 -0.93 -8.68 2.83
C GLY A 97 -2.07 -9.31 2.04
N ALA A 98 -2.96 -8.53 1.44
CA ALA A 98 -4.13 -9.05 0.74
C ALA A 98 -3.81 -9.50 -0.68
N PHE A 99 -3.38 -8.57 -1.54
CA PHE A 99 -3.08 -8.89 -2.94
C PHE A 99 -1.87 -9.83 -3.04
N GLY A 100 -0.82 -9.61 -2.25
CA GLY A 100 0.35 -10.49 -2.25
C GLY A 100 -0.03 -11.92 -1.92
N ASN A 101 -0.71 -12.15 -0.78
CA ASN A 101 -1.10 -13.51 -0.40
C ASN A 101 -2.06 -14.14 -1.38
N TYR A 102 -3.05 -13.40 -1.88
CA TYR A 102 -4.06 -13.99 -2.75
C TYR A 102 -3.51 -14.28 -4.15
N VAL A 103 -2.76 -13.35 -4.73
CA VAL A 103 -2.42 -13.36 -6.17
C VAL A 103 -1.05 -13.98 -6.44
N VAL A 104 -0.03 -13.75 -5.60
CA VAL A 104 1.36 -14.19 -5.91
C VAL A 104 1.46 -15.71 -6.12
N PRO A 105 0.94 -16.58 -5.21
CA PRO A 105 1.03 -18.02 -5.43
C PRO A 105 0.30 -18.47 -6.71
N LEU A 106 -0.82 -17.82 -7.05
CA LEU A 106 -1.56 -18.12 -8.28
C LEU A 106 -0.78 -17.70 -9.53
N GLN A 107 -0.11 -16.55 -9.50
CA GLN A 107 0.65 -16.05 -10.64
C GLN A 107 1.94 -16.83 -10.89
N ILE A 108 2.52 -17.46 -9.88
CA ILE A 108 3.74 -18.27 -10.03
C ILE A 108 3.47 -19.78 -10.19
N GLY A 109 2.21 -20.22 -10.15
CA GLY A 109 1.85 -21.63 -10.25
C GLY A 109 2.14 -22.45 -8.97
N ALA A 110 2.22 -21.80 -7.81
CA ALA A 110 2.50 -22.45 -6.53
C ALA A 110 1.21 -23.01 -5.89
N PRO A 111 1.28 -24.15 -5.17
CA PRO A 111 0.12 -24.74 -4.51
C PRO A 111 -0.35 -23.97 -3.26
N ASP A 112 0.57 -23.27 -2.59
CA ASP A 112 0.34 -22.40 -1.43
C ASP A 112 1.60 -21.54 -1.20
N MET A 113 1.64 -20.76 -0.11
CA MET A 113 2.85 -20.10 0.39
C MET A 113 3.84 -21.10 0.99
N ALA A 114 5.13 -20.78 1.00
CA ALA A 114 6.21 -21.65 1.49
C ALA A 114 6.04 -22.05 2.96
N PHE A 115 5.57 -21.14 3.81
CA PHE A 115 5.33 -21.38 5.22
C PHE A 115 3.90 -21.01 5.61
N PRO A 116 2.90 -21.90 5.36
CA PRO A 116 1.48 -21.58 5.58
C PRO A 116 1.14 -21.18 7.03
N ARG A 117 1.78 -21.82 8.02
CA ARG A 117 1.58 -21.47 9.45
C ARG A 117 2.20 -20.13 9.84
N LEU A 118 3.33 -19.80 9.24
CA LEU A 118 3.99 -18.52 9.45
C LEU A 118 3.18 -17.39 8.81
N ASN A 119 2.54 -17.67 7.67
CA ASN A 119 1.59 -16.79 7.03
C ASN A 119 0.34 -16.49 7.89
N MET A 120 -0.19 -17.53 8.54
CA MET A 120 -1.28 -17.37 9.49
C MET A 120 -0.84 -16.51 10.69
N ALA A 121 0.36 -16.77 11.22
CA ALA A 121 0.92 -15.99 12.32
C ALA A 121 1.10 -14.52 11.94
N SER A 122 1.58 -14.21 10.73
CA SER A 122 1.72 -12.81 10.29
C SER A 122 0.38 -12.08 10.33
N TYR A 123 -0.71 -12.70 9.84
CA TYR A 123 -2.04 -12.07 9.93
C TYR A 123 -2.48 -11.82 11.37
N HIS A 124 -2.23 -12.76 12.29
CA HIS A 124 -2.59 -12.57 13.70
C HIS A 124 -1.81 -11.44 14.37
N PHE A 125 -0.51 -11.33 14.12
CA PHE A 125 0.30 -10.22 14.60
C PHE A 125 -0.24 -8.87 14.08
N TYR A 126 -0.63 -8.82 12.80
CA TYR A 126 -1.28 -7.66 12.21
C TYR A 126 -2.61 -7.32 12.90
N PHE A 127 -3.51 -8.31 13.03
CA PHE A 127 -4.81 -8.12 13.65
C PHE A 127 -4.69 -7.63 15.10
N TRP A 128 -3.88 -8.30 15.92
CA TRP A 128 -3.71 -7.94 17.32
C TRP A 128 -2.96 -6.63 17.50
N GLY A 129 -1.99 -6.31 16.64
CA GLY A 129 -1.34 -4.99 16.62
C GLY A 129 -2.35 -3.87 16.39
N GLY A 130 -3.25 -4.05 15.41
CA GLY A 130 -4.35 -3.10 15.17
C GLY A 130 -5.34 -3.00 16.33
N VAL A 131 -5.70 -4.12 16.96
CA VAL A 131 -6.58 -4.13 18.15
C VAL A 131 -5.94 -3.37 19.32
N VAL A 132 -4.66 -3.62 19.61
CA VAL A 132 -3.92 -2.90 20.66
C VAL A 132 -3.93 -1.40 20.37
N MET A 133 -3.59 -1.00 19.14
CA MET A 133 -3.63 0.41 18.75
C MET A 133 -5.02 1.04 18.90
N LEU A 134 -6.08 0.40 18.41
CA LEU A 134 -7.43 0.98 18.51
C LEU A 134 -7.98 0.99 19.93
N SER A 135 -7.57 0.02 20.76
CA SER A 135 -7.96 0.02 22.17
C SER A 135 -7.42 1.22 22.95
N SER A 136 -6.38 1.89 22.44
CA SER A 136 -5.83 3.11 23.04
C SER A 136 -6.82 4.30 23.03
N PHE A 137 -7.84 4.31 22.18
CA PHE A 137 -8.87 5.35 22.25
C PHE A 137 -9.73 5.28 23.53
N PHE A 138 -9.72 4.14 24.22
CA PHE A 138 -10.55 3.89 25.40
C PHE A 138 -9.78 3.96 26.72
N VAL A 139 -8.46 4.14 26.70
CA VAL A 139 -7.69 4.36 27.93
C VAL A 139 -7.80 5.81 28.39
N PRO A 140 -7.53 6.11 29.68
CA PRO A 140 -7.46 7.47 30.16
C PRO A 140 -6.52 8.31 29.29
N GLU A 141 -6.93 9.54 29.01
CA GLU A 141 -6.22 10.50 28.15
C GLU A 141 -6.13 10.14 26.65
N GLY A 142 -6.70 8.99 26.25
CA GLY A 142 -6.90 8.61 24.86
C GLY A 142 -5.67 8.07 24.14
N ALA A 143 -5.71 8.11 22.81
CA ALA A 143 -4.72 7.51 21.93
C ALA A 143 -3.40 8.30 21.87
N ALA A 144 -2.41 7.77 21.15
CA ALA A 144 -1.16 8.47 20.84
C ALA A 144 -1.39 9.84 20.19
N LYS A 145 -0.67 10.88 20.64
CA LYS A 145 -0.81 12.27 20.15
C LYS A 145 0.50 12.96 19.75
N ALA A 146 1.61 12.23 19.69
CA ALA A 146 2.91 12.75 19.22
C ALA A 146 3.06 12.78 17.67
N GLY A 147 1.98 12.52 16.93
CA GLY A 147 2.00 12.28 15.48
C GLY A 147 2.48 10.88 15.12
N TRP A 148 2.22 10.46 13.87
CA TRP A 148 2.56 9.09 13.40
C TRP A 148 4.07 8.80 13.36
N THR A 149 4.90 9.85 13.42
CA THR A 149 6.37 9.76 13.49
C THR A 149 6.89 9.49 14.90
N SER A 150 6.05 9.69 15.93
CA SER A 150 6.33 9.33 17.33
C SER A 150 7.68 9.85 17.85
N TYR A 151 8.02 11.11 17.54
CA TYR A 151 9.32 11.66 17.88
C TYR A 151 9.51 11.88 19.38
N PRO A 152 10.60 11.35 19.98
CA PRO A 152 11.18 11.87 21.22
C PRO A 152 11.60 13.34 21.05
N PRO A 153 11.64 14.14 22.14
CA PRO A 153 11.26 13.72 23.50
C PRO A 153 9.75 13.67 23.73
N LEU A 154 8.94 14.24 22.83
CA LEU A 154 7.49 14.36 23.01
C LEU A 154 6.84 12.99 23.23
N ALA A 155 7.10 12.01 22.37
CA ALA A 155 6.50 10.68 22.48
C ALA A 155 6.89 9.93 23.77
N ASP A 156 7.96 10.30 24.46
CA ASP A 156 8.42 9.57 25.65
C ASP A 156 7.73 10.08 26.91
N ILE A 157 7.30 11.34 26.90
CA ILE A 157 6.58 11.98 28.00
C ILE A 157 5.04 11.88 27.86
N GLU A 158 4.57 11.26 26.78
CA GLU A 158 3.15 11.02 26.53
C GLU A 158 2.57 9.89 27.41
N THR A 159 1.26 9.70 27.38
CA THR A 159 0.56 8.78 28.29
C THR A 159 0.46 7.34 27.77
N MET A 160 -0.34 6.50 28.44
CA MET A 160 -0.50 5.08 28.12
C MET A 160 -0.86 4.83 26.64
N GLY A 161 -1.62 5.73 26.00
CA GLY A 161 -1.98 5.61 24.59
C GLY A 161 -0.77 5.52 23.66
N GLN A 162 0.31 6.24 23.97
CA GLN A 162 1.57 6.20 23.24
C GLN A 162 2.33 4.87 23.45
N THR A 163 2.25 4.31 24.66
CA THR A 163 2.82 2.98 24.97
C THR A 163 2.10 1.88 24.21
N MET A 164 0.77 1.95 24.12
CA MET A 164 -0.03 1.01 23.34
C MET A 164 0.24 1.15 21.83
N TRP A 165 0.44 2.37 21.34
CA TRP A 165 0.87 2.59 19.97
C TRP A 165 2.21 1.90 19.66
N LEU A 166 3.19 1.99 20.57
CA LEU A 166 4.48 1.32 20.41
C LEU A 166 4.37 -0.21 20.37
N TRP A 167 3.64 -0.80 21.31
CA TRP A 167 3.37 -2.25 21.28
C TRP A 167 2.63 -2.66 20.01
N GLY A 168 1.65 -1.87 19.60
CA GLY A 168 0.97 -2.04 18.32
C GLY A 168 1.96 -2.06 17.15
N MET A 169 2.84 -1.06 17.06
CA MET A 169 3.83 -0.97 15.98
C MET A 169 4.78 -2.16 15.95
N VAL A 170 5.27 -2.62 17.12
CA VAL A 170 6.11 -3.83 17.21
C VAL A 170 5.38 -5.03 16.60
N LEU A 171 4.12 -5.26 16.97
CA LEU A 171 3.33 -6.38 16.43
C LEU A 171 3.11 -6.24 14.91
N LEU A 172 2.84 -5.02 14.40
CA LEU A 172 2.69 -4.77 12.97
C LEU A 172 4.00 -5.04 12.21
N ILE A 173 5.13 -4.61 12.76
CA ILE A 173 6.45 -4.86 12.19
C ILE A 173 6.76 -6.36 12.16
N THR A 174 6.53 -7.06 13.26
CA THR A 174 6.69 -8.53 13.33
C THR A 174 5.83 -9.22 12.26
N SER A 175 4.58 -8.80 12.06
CA SER A 175 3.73 -9.30 10.97
C SER A 175 4.40 -9.13 9.60
N SER A 176 4.89 -7.93 9.29
CA SER A 176 5.54 -7.63 8.01
C SER A 176 6.81 -8.46 7.79
N LEU A 177 7.64 -8.64 8.83
CA LEU A 177 8.86 -9.46 8.75
C LEU A 177 8.55 -10.93 8.44
N LEU A 178 7.56 -11.50 9.14
CA LEU A 178 7.11 -12.87 8.88
C LEU A 178 6.57 -13.01 7.44
N GLY A 179 5.71 -12.09 7.01
CA GLY A 179 5.19 -12.06 5.64
C GLY A 179 6.30 -11.96 4.58
N ALA A 180 7.26 -11.07 4.79
CA ALA A 180 8.38 -10.83 3.89
C ALA A 180 9.22 -12.09 3.64
N VAL A 181 9.66 -12.77 4.71
CA VAL A 181 10.41 -14.03 4.60
C VAL A 181 9.60 -15.08 3.81
N ASN A 182 8.30 -15.17 4.09
CA ASN A 182 7.43 -16.12 3.40
C ASN A 182 7.29 -15.81 1.90
N PHE A 183 7.10 -14.56 1.51
CA PHE A 183 7.04 -14.15 0.11
C PHE A 183 8.34 -14.44 -0.63
N ILE A 184 9.49 -14.08 -0.04
CA ILE A 184 10.81 -14.30 -0.65
C ILE A 184 11.01 -15.80 -0.95
N VAL A 185 10.79 -16.67 0.05
CA VAL A 185 10.99 -18.11 -0.12
C VAL A 185 9.97 -18.69 -1.11
N THR A 186 8.70 -18.26 -1.05
CA THR A 186 7.66 -18.69 -1.99
C THR A 186 8.04 -18.37 -3.43
N ILE A 187 8.43 -17.11 -3.70
CA ILE A 187 8.77 -16.65 -5.04
C ILE A 187 10.05 -17.32 -5.54
N ILE A 188 11.03 -17.63 -4.69
CA ILE A 188 12.28 -18.27 -5.12
C ILE A 188 12.10 -19.77 -5.37
N GLN A 189 11.43 -20.49 -4.46
CA GLN A 189 11.49 -21.95 -4.40
C GLN A 189 10.25 -22.67 -4.94
N LEU A 190 9.08 -22.02 -5.00
CA LEU A 190 7.81 -22.69 -5.32
C LEU A 190 7.23 -22.34 -6.69
N ARG A 191 7.99 -21.68 -7.56
CA ARG A 191 7.54 -21.38 -8.93
C ARG A 191 7.34 -22.66 -9.73
N ALA A 192 6.30 -22.66 -10.56
CA ALA A 192 6.02 -23.72 -11.52
C ALA A 192 7.19 -23.97 -12.49
N GLU A 193 7.24 -25.17 -13.06
CA GLU A 193 8.24 -25.53 -14.06
C GLU A 193 8.23 -24.55 -15.24
N GLY A 194 9.41 -24.13 -15.68
CA GLY A 194 9.55 -23.16 -16.76
C GLY A 194 9.33 -21.69 -16.36
N MET A 195 8.89 -21.40 -15.14
CA MET A 195 8.74 -20.02 -14.64
C MET A 195 10.10 -19.45 -14.19
N THR A 196 10.88 -18.98 -15.16
CA THR A 196 12.14 -18.25 -14.89
C THR A 196 11.88 -16.86 -14.34
N PHE A 197 12.89 -16.21 -13.76
CA PHE A 197 12.74 -14.86 -13.19
C PHE A 197 12.22 -13.82 -14.20
N PHE A 198 12.63 -13.88 -15.47
CA PHE A 198 12.13 -12.97 -16.52
C PHE A 198 10.82 -13.42 -17.17
N ARG A 199 10.20 -14.49 -16.66
CA ARG A 199 8.83 -14.89 -17.01
C ARG A 199 7.82 -14.53 -15.92
N LEU A 200 8.29 -14.00 -14.78
CA LEU A 200 7.41 -13.53 -13.71
C LEU A 200 6.59 -12.32 -14.16
N PRO A 201 5.28 -12.27 -13.86
CA PRO A 201 4.51 -11.04 -13.99
C PRO A 201 5.15 -9.89 -13.19
N PHE A 202 4.99 -8.67 -13.68
CA PHE A 202 5.56 -7.47 -13.06
C PHE A 202 5.02 -7.25 -11.64
N PHE A 203 3.76 -7.62 -11.36
CA PHE A 203 3.23 -7.62 -10.00
C PHE A 203 4.03 -8.54 -9.05
N VAL A 204 4.44 -9.72 -9.50
CA VAL A 204 5.26 -10.63 -8.69
C VAL A 204 6.64 -10.04 -8.42
N TRP A 205 7.26 -9.40 -9.43
CA TRP A 205 8.51 -8.65 -9.21
C TRP A 205 8.35 -7.54 -8.19
N ALA A 206 7.28 -6.75 -8.29
CA ALA A 206 7.01 -5.69 -7.33
C ALA A 206 6.85 -6.22 -5.90
N GLN A 207 6.11 -7.33 -5.72
CA GLN A 207 5.98 -7.98 -4.42
C GLN A 207 7.30 -8.57 -3.91
N PHE A 208 8.12 -9.13 -4.81
CA PHE A 208 9.42 -9.68 -4.45
C PHE A 208 10.38 -8.61 -3.91
N ILE A 209 10.48 -7.47 -4.61
CA ILE A 209 11.30 -6.34 -4.15
C ILE A 209 10.73 -5.74 -2.86
N THR A 210 9.41 -5.59 -2.79
CA THR A 210 8.73 -5.11 -1.59
C THR A 210 9.01 -6.00 -0.37
N ALA A 211 9.04 -7.33 -0.53
CA ALA A 211 9.38 -8.24 0.55
C ALA A 211 10.84 -8.06 1.03
N PHE A 212 11.80 -7.78 0.15
CA PHE A 212 13.17 -7.44 0.59
C PHE A 212 13.24 -6.11 1.32
N LEU A 213 12.49 -5.10 0.86
CA LEU A 213 12.38 -3.82 1.56
C LEU A 213 11.87 -4.02 2.99
N LEU A 214 10.77 -4.74 3.13
CA LEU A 214 10.21 -5.09 4.45
C LEU A 214 11.23 -5.82 5.32
N LEU A 215 11.90 -6.84 4.80
CA LEU A 215 12.85 -7.65 5.57
C LEU A 215 14.07 -6.85 6.07
N LEU A 216 14.59 -5.93 5.26
CA LEU A 216 15.84 -5.22 5.55
C LEU A 216 15.60 -3.87 6.27
N ALA A 217 14.46 -3.22 6.04
CA ALA A 217 14.19 -1.88 6.57
C ALA A 217 13.50 -1.89 7.94
N PHE A 218 12.71 -2.92 8.26
CA PHE A 218 11.89 -2.99 9.47
C PHE A 218 12.65 -3.29 10.78
N PRO A 219 13.71 -4.14 10.80
CA PRO A 219 14.38 -4.47 12.05
C PRO A 219 14.94 -3.25 12.81
N PRO A 220 15.53 -2.22 12.15
CA PRO A 220 15.93 -0.98 12.83
C PRO A 220 14.79 -0.23 13.53
N LEU A 221 13.59 -0.13 12.93
CA LEU A 221 12.45 0.51 13.61
C LEU A 221 11.93 -0.37 14.75
N GLU A 222 11.91 -1.70 14.58
CA GLU A 222 11.48 -2.59 15.67
C GLU A 222 12.41 -2.43 16.88
N ALA A 223 13.72 -2.38 16.66
CA ALA A 223 14.70 -2.08 17.69
C ALA A 223 14.46 -0.70 18.31
N ALA A 224 14.25 0.35 17.50
CA ALA A 224 13.93 1.68 18.00
C ALA A 224 12.67 1.67 18.88
N GLY A 225 11.60 0.99 18.46
CA GLY A 225 10.36 0.84 19.21
C GLY A 225 10.57 0.18 20.57
N PHE A 226 11.40 -0.88 20.64
CA PHE A 226 11.79 -1.49 21.92
C PHE A 226 12.62 -0.55 22.80
N LEU A 227 13.55 0.21 22.22
CA LEU A 227 14.32 1.21 22.95
C LEU A 227 13.41 2.33 23.51
N GLN A 228 12.42 2.76 22.74
CA GLN A 228 11.47 3.80 23.17
C GLN A 228 10.50 3.24 24.23
N LEU A 229 10.11 1.98 24.12
CA LEU A 229 9.38 1.28 25.18
C LEU A 229 10.21 1.18 26.46
N ALA A 230 11.52 0.92 26.35
CA ALA A 230 12.41 0.91 27.50
C ALA A 230 12.52 2.29 28.15
N ASP A 231 12.61 3.36 27.36
CA ASP A 231 12.65 4.74 27.88
C ASP A 231 11.35 5.08 28.65
N ARG A 232 10.22 4.50 28.23
CA ARG A 232 8.91 4.74 28.85
C ARG A 232 8.57 3.81 30.03
N LEU A 233 9.11 2.59 30.07
CA LEU A 233 8.66 1.53 30.99
C LEU A 233 9.76 1.00 31.91
N LEU A 234 11.03 1.20 31.56
CA LEU A 234 12.19 0.65 32.25
C LEU A 234 13.16 1.75 32.70
N ASP A 235 12.74 3.01 32.63
CA ASP A 235 13.51 4.20 33.01
C ASP A 235 14.88 4.31 32.32
N THR A 236 14.97 3.84 31.07
CA THR A 236 16.13 4.12 30.22
C THR A 236 16.02 5.50 29.57
N SER A 237 17.06 5.91 28.86
CA SER A 237 17.15 7.25 28.25
C SER A 237 17.90 7.24 26.91
N PHE A 238 17.57 6.28 26.04
CA PHE A 238 18.18 6.18 24.71
C PHE A 238 17.93 7.42 23.85
N PHE A 239 16.72 7.97 23.90
CA PHE A 239 16.29 9.10 23.07
C PHE A 239 16.06 10.40 23.85
N LEU A 240 16.10 10.34 25.18
CA LEU A 240 15.90 11.50 26.05
C LEU A 240 17.22 12.22 26.36
N PRO A 241 17.36 13.52 26.03
CA PRO A 241 18.54 14.29 26.38
C PRO A 241 18.50 14.77 27.85
N SER A 242 19.66 14.91 28.49
CA SER A 242 19.78 15.52 29.82
C SER A 242 19.32 16.98 29.82
N GLY A 243 18.67 17.43 30.91
CA GLY A 243 18.25 18.82 31.08
C GLY A 243 16.94 19.17 30.38
N LEU A 244 16.17 18.17 29.94
CA LEU A 244 14.82 18.35 29.40
C LEU A 244 13.88 18.90 30.48
N VAL A 245 13.14 19.96 30.16
CA VAL A 245 12.15 20.57 31.05
C VAL A 245 10.77 20.43 30.42
N THR A 246 9.83 19.89 31.17
CA THR A 246 8.42 19.75 30.78
C THR A 246 7.56 20.75 31.55
N ALA A 247 6.25 20.75 31.29
CA ALA A 247 5.30 21.56 32.06
C ALA A 247 5.34 21.24 33.57
N ASP A 248 5.65 19.99 33.93
CA ASP A 248 5.71 19.51 35.32
C ASP A 248 7.08 19.71 35.98
N GLY A 249 8.04 20.29 35.24
CA GLY A 249 9.40 20.60 35.72
C GLY A 249 10.50 19.83 34.97
N PRO A 250 11.75 19.93 35.46
CA PRO A 250 12.89 19.20 34.90
C PRO A 250 12.68 17.70 35.01
N LEU A 251 12.91 16.96 33.93
CA LEU A 251 12.94 15.51 33.96
C LEU A 251 14.30 15.03 34.45
N GLU A 252 14.28 14.11 35.41
CA GLU A 252 15.49 13.42 35.89
C GLU A 252 15.89 12.32 34.89
N VAL A 253 16.51 12.75 33.79
CA VAL A 253 17.03 11.86 32.75
C VAL A 253 18.52 11.62 33.00
N ALA A 254 18.92 10.35 33.13
CA ALA A 254 20.33 9.97 33.19
C ALA A 254 20.97 9.95 31.79
N GLY A 255 22.25 10.28 31.66
CA GLY A 255 23.00 10.10 30.41
C GLY A 255 22.80 11.21 29.37
N GLY A 256 23.00 10.87 28.09
CA GLY A 256 23.04 11.81 26.96
C GLY A 256 22.29 11.31 25.72
N GLY A 257 21.09 10.75 25.93
CA GLY A 257 20.23 10.24 24.86
C GLY A 257 19.98 11.26 23.75
N SER A 258 19.69 10.76 22.55
CA SER A 258 19.61 11.58 21.35
C SER A 258 18.26 11.43 20.64
N PRO A 259 17.42 12.47 20.61
CA PRO A 259 16.20 12.47 19.81
C PRO A 259 16.48 12.26 18.31
N LEU A 260 17.64 12.69 17.82
CA LEU A 260 18.04 12.50 16.43
C LEU A 260 18.32 11.03 16.10
N LEU A 261 18.76 10.22 17.08
CA LEU A 261 18.93 8.78 16.87
C LEU A 261 17.61 8.12 16.47
N TRP A 262 16.51 8.48 17.13
CA TRP A 262 15.17 8.02 16.74
C TRP A 262 14.84 8.43 15.31
N GLN A 263 15.09 9.69 14.92
CA GLN A 263 14.80 10.13 13.56
C GLN A 263 15.59 9.33 12.51
N HIS A 264 16.86 9.04 12.76
CA HIS A 264 17.66 8.21 11.87
C HIS A 264 17.08 6.79 11.75
N LEU A 265 16.75 6.13 12.87
CA LEU A 265 16.20 4.78 12.87
C LEU A 265 14.80 4.71 12.23
N PHE A 266 13.95 5.69 12.54
CA PHE A 266 12.60 5.80 12.00
C PHE A 266 12.63 6.03 10.49
N TRP A 267 13.41 7.01 10.00
CA TRP A 267 13.43 7.31 8.57
C TRP A 267 14.21 6.30 7.74
N PHE A 268 15.23 5.66 8.33
CA PHE A 268 15.91 4.54 7.68
C PHE A 268 14.91 3.45 7.25
N LEU A 269 13.85 3.24 8.04
CA LEU A 269 12.69 2.47 7.60
C LEU A 269 11.77 3.28 6.69
N ALA A 270 11.25 4.40 7.21
CA ALA A 270 10.02 5.00 6.69
C ALA A 270 10.19 5.53 5.26
N HIS A 271 11.42 5.79 4.82
CA HIS A 271 11.68 6.08 3.42
C HIS A 271 11.58 4.82 2.52
N PRO A 272 12.29 3.69 2.76
CA PRO A 272 11.96 2.41 2.11
C PRO A 272 10.48 2.04 2.13
N GLU A 273 9.79 2.32 3.24
CA GLU A 273 8.37 2.02 3.40
C GLU A 273 7.49 2.75 2.38
N VAL A 274 7.83 3.96 1.94
CA VAL A 274 7.03 4.62 0.90
C VAL A 274 7.08 3.87 -0.43
N TYR A 275 8.14 3.10 -0.70
CA TYR A 275 8.19 2.20 -1.85
C TYR A 275 7.38 0.93 -1.62
N VAL A 276 7.35 0.41 -0.39
CA VAL A 276 6.47 -0.72 -0.02
C VAL A 276 5.01 -0.38 -0.31
N LEU A 277 4.60 0.89 -0.13
CA LEU A 277 3.26 1.36 -0.51
C LEU A 277 3.03 1.33 -2.03
N ILE A 278 3.96 1.87 -2.81
CA ILE A 278 3.71 2.17 -4.22
C ILE A 278 4.09 1.03 -5.19
N LEU A 279 5.10 0.21 -4.89
CA LEU A 279 5.59 -0.81 -5.83
C LEU A 279 4.51 -1.86 -6.14
N PRO A 280 3.80 -2.45 -5.16
CA PRO A 280 2.71 -3.38 -5.47
C PRO A 280 1.59 -2.70 -6.26
N ALA A 281 1.30 -1.42 -5.99
CA ALA A 281 0.32 -0.65 -6.75
C ALA A 281 0.72 -0.49 -8.24
N MET A 282 1.99 -0.17 -8.52
CA MET A 282 2.52 -0.17 -9.90
C MET A 282 2.42 -1.56 -10.55
N GLY A 283 2.67 -2.61 -9.77
CA GLY A 283 2.45 -4.01 -10.15
C GLY A 283 1.01 -4.26 -10.61
N ILE A 284 0.03 -3.89 -9.79
CA ILE A 284 -1.40 -4.04 -10.08
C ILE A 284 -1.78 -3.29 -11.36
N VAL A 285 -1.35 -2.03 -11.48
CA VAL A 285 -1.63 -1.21 -12.67
C VAL A 285 -1.03 -1.85 -13.92
N SER A 286 0.16 -2.43 -13.82
CA SER A 286 0.82 -3.10 -14.94
C SER A 286 0.04 -4.30 -15.46
N GLU A 287 -0.49 -5.15 -14.56
CA GLU A 287 -1.35 -6.29 -14.94
C GLU A 287 -2.59 -5.80 -15.70
N ILE A 288 -3.24 -4.77 -15.17
CA ILE A 288 -4.48 -4.22 -15.74
C ILE A 288 -4.21 -3.53 -17.07
N LEU A 289 -3.13 -2.77 -17.20
CA LEU A 289 -2.76 -2.10 -18.43
C LEU A 289 -2.45 -3.12 -19.53
N ALA A 290 -1.60 -4.11 -19.27
CA ALA A 290 -1.27 -5.13 -20.27
C ALA A 290 -2.54 -5.87 -20.74
N ASN A 291 -3.38 -6.31 -19.80
CA ASN A 291 -4.61 -7.01 -20.11
C ASN A 291 -5.60 -6.17 -20.93
N ASN A 292 -5.81 -4.89 -20.58
CA ASN A 292 -6.84 -4.06 -21.21
C ASN A 292 -6.35 -3.33 -22.47
N THR A 293 -5.04 -3.17 -22.66
CA THR A 293 -4.46 -2.66 -23.92
C THR A 293 -4.29 -3.75 -24.98
N ARG A 294 -4.34 -5.02 -24.56
CA ARG A 294 -4.05 -6.21 -25.40
C ARG A 294 -2.66 -6.12 -26.03
N LYS A 295 -1.69 -5.61 -25.25
CA LYS A 295 -0.30 -5.45 -25.66
C LYS A 295 0.65 -5.83 -24.53
N PRO A 296 1.88 -6.28 -24.85
CA PRO A 296 2.93 -6.41 -23.87
C PRO A 296 3.25 -5.07 -23.22
N LEU A 297 3.67 -5.09 -21.96
CA LEU A 297 4.23 -3.90 -21.30
C LEU A 297 5.47 -3.43 -22.07
N TRP A 298 5.50 -2.15 -22.41
CA TRP A 298 6.67 -1.56 -23.06
C TRP A 298 7.87 -1.62 -22.10
N GLY A 299 8.99 -2.17 -22.55
CA GLY A 299 10.22 -2.18 -21.77
C GLY A 299 10.15 -3.00 -20.48
N TYR A 300 9.44 -4.14 -20.44
CA TYR A 300 9.32 -5.00 -19.25
C TYR A 300 10.65 -5.20 -18.50
N ARG A 301 11.75 -5.54 -19.20
CA ARG A 301 13.08 -5.73 -18.57
C ARG A 301 13.62 -4.44 -17.95
N LEU A 302 13.43 -3.31 -18.62
CA LEU A 302 13.83 -1.99 -18.13
C LEU A 302 13.00 -1.58 -16.90
N MET A 303 11.70 -1.89 -16.88
CA MET A 303 10.85 -1.67 -15.71
C MET A 303 11.31 -2.54 -14.53
N VAL A 304 11.64 -3.82 -14.75
CA VAL A 304 12.16 -4.71 -13.70
C VAL A 304 13.51 -4.21 -13.16
N ALA A 305 14.42 -3.77 -14.04
CA ALA A 305 15.68 -3.16 -13.61
C ALA A 305 15.45 -1.89 -12.77
N SER A 306 14.46 -1.08 -13.14
CA SER A 306 14.05 0.12 -12.40
C SER A 306 13.48 -0.22 -11.02
N LEU A 307 12.68 -1.28 -10.89
CA LEU A 307 12.20 -1.77 -9.59
C LEU A 307 13.34 -2.22 -8.68
N ILE A 308 14.29 -3.00 -9.20
CA ILE A 308 15.46 -3.47 -8.44
C ILE A 308 16.30 -2.28 -7.97
N PHE A 309 16.52 -1.31 -8.87
CA PHE A 309 17.24 -0.08 -8.54
C PHE A 309 16.54 0.70 -7.43
N LEU A 310 15.22 0.92 -7.53
CA LEU A 310 14.42 1.58 -6.49
C LEU A 310 14.53 0.85 -5.16
N GLY A 311 14.42 -0.48 -5.17
CA GLY A 311 14.57 -1.32 -4.01
C GLY A 311 15.90 -1.07 -3.28
N PHE A 312 17.01 -1.13 -4.02
CA PHE A 312 18.34 -0.91 -3.45
C PHE A 312 18.58 0.55 -3.02
N PHE A 313 18.27 1.52 -3.87
CA PHE A 313 18.55 2.94 -3.59
C PHE A 313 17.68 3.51 -2.47
N SER A 314 16.53 2.91 -2.17
CA SER A 314 15.67 3.35 -1.07
C SER A 314 16.37 3.39 0.29
N PHE A 315 17.42 2.58 0.49
CA PHE A 315 18.21 2.52 1.73
C PHE A 315 19.26 3.62 1.87
N ILE A 316 19.46 4.49 0.87
CA ILE A 316 20.53 5.52 0.86
C ILE A 316 20.01 6.94 0.63
N VAL A 317 18.76 7.19 1.02
CA VAL A 317 18.06 8.47 0.79
C VAL A 317 17.28 8.99 1.99
N TRP A 318 17.14 8.21 3.06
CA TRP A 318 16.20 8.50 4.14
C TRP A 318 16.36 9.87 4.80
N ALA A 319 17.59 10.39 4.86
CA ALA A 319 17.88 11.60 5.63
C ALA A 319 17.41 12.89 4.93
N HIS A 320 16.79 12.82 3.74
CA HIS A 320 16.08 13.98 3.20
C HIS A 320 14.89 14.40 4.05
N HIS A 321 14.36 13.52 4.89
CA HIS A 321 13.33 13.88 5.89
C HIS A 321 13.89 14.69 7.06
N MET A 322 15.21 14.94 7.07
CA MET A 322 15.96 15.49 8.20
C MET A 322 16.71 16.77 7.81
N PHE A 323 16.36 17.45 6.72
CA PHE A 323 17.11 18.63 6.28
C PHE A 323 17.10 19.79 7.31
N ILE A 324 16.09 19.86 8.19
CA ILE A 324 16.00 20.87 9.25
C ILE A 324 16.67 20.45 10.57
N THR A 325 17.33 19.29 10.64
CA THR A 325 17.95 18.79 11.89
C THR A 325 19.36 19.36 12.17
N GLY A 326 19.80 20.36 11.40
CA GLY A 326 21.15 20.92 11.51
C GLY A 326 22.25 20.07 10.88
N MET A 327 21.89 19.18 9.94
CA MET A 327 22.84 18.35 9.20
C MET A 327 23.85 19.20 8.41
N GLY A 328 25.12 18.80 8.43
CA GLY A 328 26.18 19.48 7.68
C GLY A 328 25.93 19.50 6.16
N THR A 329 26.39 20.55 5.49
CA THR A 329 26.13 20.80 4.06
C THR A 329 26.60 19.67 3.15
N THR A 330 27.72 19.01 3.46
CA THR A 330 28.22 17.86 2.70
C THR A 330 27.26 16.67 2.74
N ILE A 331 26.74 16.33 3.92
CA ILE A 331 25.80 15.21 4.08
C ILE A 331 24.46 15.58 3.45
N SER A 332 24.00 16.81 3.62
CA SER A 332 22.81 17.32 2.94
C SER A 332 22.94 17.20 1.42
N ALA A 333 24.06 17.60 0.83
CA ALA A 333 24.30 17.49 -0.61
C ALA A 333 24.29 16.04 -1.10
N PHE A 334 24.88 15.11 -0.33
CA PHE A 334 24.83 13.68 -0.63
C PHE A 334 23.38 13.17 -0.73
N PHE A 335 22.56 13.44 0.29
CA PHE A 335 21.16 12.99 0.30
C PHE A 335 20.28 13.68 -0.74
N GLN A 336 20.57 14.93 -1.09
CA GLN A 336 19.88 15.62 -2.19
C GLN A 336 20.15 14.91 -3.52
N VAL A 337 21.42 14.60 -3.82
CA VAL A 337 21.80 13.92 -5.07
C VAL A 337 21.19 12.52 -5.15
N THR A 338 21.32 11.72 -4.08
CA THR A 338 20.79 10.35 -4.09
C THR A 338 19.26 10.34 -4.19
N THR A 339 18.58 11.29 -3.56
CA THR A 339 17.11 11.44 -3.66
C THR A 339 16.68 11.81 -5.08
N MET A 340 17.39 12.71 -5.76
CA MET A 340 17.09 13.06 -7.15
C MET A 340 17.30 11.89 -8.12
N ILE A 341 18.31 11.04 -7.87
CA ILE A 341 18.59 9.86 -8.70
C ILE A 341 17.43 8.86 -8.69
N ILE A 342 16.74 8.68 -7.56
CA ILE A 342 15.59 7.78 -7.43
C ILE A 342 14.42 8.20 -8.33
N SER A 343 14.27 9.48 -8.64
CA SER A 343 13.21 9.95 -9.53
C SER A 343 13.33 9.36 -10.94
N ILE A 344 14.55 9.03 -11.39
CA ILE A 344 14.82 8.48 -12.73
C ILE A 344 14.09 7.15 -12.98
N PRO A 345 14.31 6.07 -12.19
CA PRO A 345 13.61 4.80 -12.38
C PRO A 345 12.09 4.93 -12.22
N SER A 346 11.60 5.82 -11.35
CA SER A 346 10.17 6.09 -11.22
C SER A 346 9.58 6.68 -12.51
N VAL A 347 10.28 7.64 -13.13
CA VAL A 347 9.92 8.21 -14.43
C VAL A 347 9.99 7.16 -15.54
N VAL A 348 10.98 6.28 -15.53
CA VAL A 348 11.11 5.17 -16.49
C VAL A 348 9.89 4.25 -16.42
N ILE A 349 9.51 3.81 -15.21
CA ILE A 349 8.33 2.95 -15.01
C ILE A 349 7.07 3.68 -15.48
N LEU A 350 6.84 4.93 -15.04
CA LEU A 350 5.65 5.67 -15.41
C LEU A 350 5.55 5.92 -16.92
N SER A 351 6.67 6.24 -17.57
CA SER A 351 6.76 6.43 -19.02
C SER A 351 6.49 5.13 -19.78
N ALA A 352 7.05 4.01 -19.32
CA ALA A 352 6.78 2.69 -19.89
C ALA A 352 5.30 2.32 -19.83
N LEU A 353 4.64 2.59 -18.70
CA LEU A 353 3.19 2.38 -18.53
C LEU A 353 2.38 3.27 -19.48
N MET A 354 2.76 4.55 -19.63
CA MET A 354 2.10 5.45 -20.58
C MET A 354 2.31 5.03 -22.05
N ILE A 355 3.52 4.65 -22.43
CA ILE A 355 3.84 4.20 -23.80
C ILE A 355 3.09 2.91 -24.14
N THR A 356 2.87 2.03 -23.16
CA THR A 356 2.09 0.79 -23.34
C THR A 356 0.70 1.09 -23.92
N LEU A 357 0.07 2.20 -23.52
CA LEU A 357 -1.25 2.65 -24.02
C LEU A 357 -1.23 3.01 -25.51
N PHE A 358 -0.10 3.47 -26.04
CA PHE A 358 0.00 4.00 -27.40
C PHE A 358 -0.23 2.89 -28.44
N GLY A 359 -1.19 3.10 -29.35
CA GLY A 359 -1.55 2.11 -30.37
C GLY A 359 -2.21 0.83 -29.83
N GLY A 360 -2.68 0.82 -28.57
CA GLY A 360 -3.46 -0.28 -28.00
C GLY A 360 -4.96 -0.16 -28.30
N SER A 361 -5.65 -1.32 -28.34
CA SER A 361 -7.11 -1.37 -28.42
C SER A 361 -7.68 -1.47 -27.00
N ILE A 362 -7.93 -0.31 -26.37
CA ILE A 362 -8.15 -0.21 -24.93
C ILE A 362 -9.59 -0.59 -24.53
N ARG A 363 -9.70 -1.58 -23.63
CA ARG A 363 -10.96 -1.94 -22.94
C ARG A 363 -11.18 -1.04 -21.70
N PHE A 364 -12.15 -0.13 -21.75
CA PHE A 364 -12.45 0.83 -20.67
C PHE A 364 -13.44 0.30 -19.61
N ASN A 365 -13.09 -0.81 -18.95
CA ASN A 365 -13.80 -1.28 -17.75
C ASN A 365 -13.35 -0.52 -16.49
N THR A 366 -14.08 -0.67 -15.38
CA THR A 366 -13.82 0.09 -14.14
C THR A 366 -12.38 -0.07 -13.63
N ALA A 367 -11.80 -1.27 -13.71
CA ALA A 367 -10.40 -1.49 -13.32
C ALA A 367 -9.45 -0.62 -14.16
N MET A 368 -9.66 -0.58 -15.47
CA MET A 368 -8.89 0.26 -16.39
C MET A 368 -9.07 1.77 -16.11
N TRP A 369 -10.28 2.22 -15.73
CA TRP A 369 -10.51 3.63 -15.33
C TRP A 369 -9.63 4.03 -14.15
N PHE A 370 -9.60 3.22 -13.09
CA PHE A 370 -8.74 3.48 -11.93
C PHE A 370 -7.24 3.40 -12.27
N ALA A 371 -6.83 2.44 -13.09
CA ALA A 371 -5.46 2.33 -13.58
C ALA A 371 -5.03 3.53 -14.45
N LEU A 372 -5.93 4.09 -15.24
CA LEU A 372 -5.68 5.31 -16.00
C LEU A 372 -5.67 6.56 -15.11
N GLY A 373 -6.50 6.61 -14.07
CA GLY A 373 -6.47 7.69 -13.08
C GLY A 373 -5.18 7.70 -12.26
N PHE A 374 -4.61 6.52 -11.98
CA PHE A 374 -3.33 6.38 -11.30
C PHE A 374 -2.20 7.16 -12.00
N LEU A 375 -2.05 7.00 -13.32
CA LEU A 375 -0.89 7.51 -14.07
C LEU A 375 -0.65 9.02 -13.88
N PRO A 376 -1.60 9.93 -14.19
CA PRO A 376 -1.39 11.36 -14.01
C PRO A 376 -1.36 11.76 -12.53
N MET A 377 -2.13 11.11 -11.66
CA MET A 377 -2.19 11.48 -10.24
C MET A 377 -0.89 11.14 -9.51
N PHE A 378 -0.34 9.97 -9.77
CA PHE A 378 0.99 9.59 -9.30
C PHE A 378 2.07 10.50 -9.91
N GLY A 379 1.93 10.86 -11.18
CA GLY A 379 2.81 11.85 -11.84
C GLY A 379 2.84 13.20 -11.12
N ILE A 380 1.68 13.76 -10.76
CA ILE A 380 1.57 15.00 -9.96
C ILE A 380 2.23 14.83 -8.58
N GLY A 381 1.98 13.70 -7.92
CA GLY A 381 2.66 13.35 -6.67
C GLY A 381 4.18 13.35 -6.82
N GLY A 382 4.71 12.63 -7.82
CA GLY A 382 6.15 12.57 -8.08
C GLY A 382 6.77 13.95 -8.38
N LEU A 383 6.12 14.76 -9.22
CA LEU A 383 6.61 16.10 -9.58
C LEU A 383 6.69 17.05 -8.38
N THR A 384 5.70 16.99 -7.48
CA THR A 384 5.68 17.79 -6.26
C THR A 384 6.67 17.31 -5.21
N GLY A 385 7.24 16.11 -5.35
CA GLY A 385 8.28 15.59 -4.46
C GLY A 385 9.68 16.12 -4.78
N LEU A 386 9.93 16.51 -6.04
CA LEU A 386 11.25 16.98 -6.47
C LEU A 386 11.75 18.19 -5.67
N PRO A 387 10.92 19.24 -5.41
CA PRO A 387 11.35 20.34 -4.54
C PRO A 387 11.65 19.89 -3.11
N LEU A 388 10.97 18.88 -2.57
CA LEU A 388 11.22 18.40 -1.20
C LEU A 388 12.49 17.56 -1.08
N GLY A 389 12.98 17.00 -2.19
CA GLY A 389 14.27 16.31 -2.22
C GLY A 389 15.49 17.25 -2.29
N LEU A 390 15.28 18.57 -2.36
CA LEU A 390 16.33 19.58 -2.42
C LEU A 390 16.27 20.47 -1.17
N ALA A 391 17.37 20.57 -0.43
CA ALA A 391 17.39 21.30 0.84
C ALA A 391 16.98 22.79 0.72
N PRO A 392 17.40 23.56 -0.31
CA PRO A 392 17.01 24.98 -0.42
C PRO A 392 15.50 25.21 -0.53
N THR A 393 14.78 24.27 -1.14
CA THR A 393 13.32 24.33 -1.30
C THR A 393 12.60 23.60 -0.18
N ASP A 394 13.18 22.54 0.39
CA ASP A 394 12.60 21.85 1.52
C ASP A 394 12.59 22.72 2.78
N ILE A 395 13.67 23.44 3.12
CA ILE A 395 13.72 24.26 4.34
C ILE A 395 12.47 25.16 4.55
N PRO A 396 12.02 25.96 3.56
CA PRO A 396 10.79 26.75 3.70
C PRO A 396 9.48 25.94 3.57
N LEU A 397 9.51 24.77 2.92
CA LEU A 397 8.33 23.92 2.72
C LEU A 397 8.19 22.83 3.79
N HIS A 398 9.21 22.61 4.60
CA HIS A 398 9.32 21.51 5.55
C HIS A 398 8.16 21.58 6.53
N ASP A 399 7.48 20.46 6.73
CA ASP A 399 6.34 20.35 7.63
C ASP A 399 5.18 21.33 7.34
N THR A 400 5.08 21.87 6.12
CA THR A 400 3.90 22.61 5.66
C THR A 400 2.85 21.70 5.06
N TYR A 401 1.68 22.26 4.74
CA TYR A 401 0.67 21.59 3.92
C TYR A 401 1.20 21.14 2.54
N TYR A 402 2.34 21.66 2.06
CA TYR A 402 2.93 21.24 0.78
C TYR A 402 3.40 19.79 0.87
N VAL A 403 4.09 19.44 1.97
CA VAL A 403 4.54 18.06 2.24
C VAL A 403 3.34 17.12 2.38
N ILE A 404 2.27 17.57 3.05
CA ILE A 404 1.02 16.80 3.16
C ILE A 404 0.42 16.57 1.78
N GLY A 405 0.25 17.63 0.98
CA GLY A 405 -0.33 17.56 -0.36
C GLY A 405 0.45 16.63 -1.28
N HIS A 406 1.78 16.79 -1.31
CA HIS A 406 2.69 15.93 -2.07
C HIS A 406 2.49 14.46 -1.70
N PHE A 407 2.65 14.12 -0.42
CA PHE A 407 2.59 12.73 0.03
C PHE A 407 1.21 12.12 -0.18
N HIS A 408 0.14 12.90 0.05
CA HIS A 408 -1.20 12.43 -0.20
C HIS A 408 -1.46 12.20 -1.69
N TYR A 409 -0.93 13.01 -2.61
CA TYR A 409 -1.04 12.71 -4.05
C TYR A 409 -0.35 11.38 -4.42
N VAL A 410 0.81 11.10 -3.84
CA VAL A 410 1.54 9.84 -4.05
C VAL A 410 0.77 8.65 -3.49
N VAL A 411 0.18 8.77 -2.30
CA VAL A 411 -0.40 7.64 -1.57
C VAL A 411 -1.90 7.48 -1.83
N ALA A 412 -2.70 8.55 -1.75
CA ALA A 412 -4.15 8.44 -1.92
C ALA A 412 -4.53 8.15 -3.39
N PRO A 413 -4.49 9.11 -4.33
CA PRO A 413 -4.82 8.78 -5.72
C PRO A 413 -3.71 8.01 -6.45
N GLY A 414 -2.48 7.96 -5.94
CA GLY A 414 -1.46 7.03 -6.46
C GLY A 414 -1.70 5.59 -5.97
N THR A 415 -1.55 5.30 -4.69
CA THR A 415 -1.67 3.90 -4.22
C THR A 415 -3.13 3.42 -4.14
N ILE A 416 -4.05 4.18 -3.54
CA ILE A 416 -5.43 3.70 -3.31
C ILE A 416 -6.19 3.48 -4.64
N PHE A 417 -5.95 4.29 -5.68
CA PHE A 417 -6.58 4.04 -6.99
C PHE A 417 -6.10 2.72 -7.60
N ALA A 418 -4.81 2.42 -7.53
CA ALA A 418 -4.30 1.13 -7.97
C ALA A 418 -4.91 -0.02 -7.15
N LEU A 419 -5.07 0.13 -5.83
CA LEU A 419 -5.72 -0.88 -5.00
C LEU A 419 -7.20 -1.07 -5.38
N PHE A 420 -7.95 0.00 -5.63
CA PHE A 420 -9.31 -0.13 -6.17
C PHE A 420 -9.33 -0.78 -7.55
N ALA A 421 -8.41 -0.42 -8.44
CA ALA A 421 -8.24 -1.06 -9.74
C ALA A 421 -8.06 -2.58 -9.58
N GLY A 422 -7.19 -2.99 -8.65
CA GLY A 422 -6.98 -4.40 -8.29
C GLY A 422 -8.23 -5.07 -7.74
N ILE A 423 -8.98 -4.41 -6.84
CA ILE A 423 -10.24 -4.96 -6.34
C ILE A 423 -11.18 -5.22 -7.52
N TYR A 424 -11.43 -4.24 -8.40
CA TYR A 424 -12.31 -4.44 -9.55
C TYR A 424 -11.80 -5.52 -10.52
N TYR A 425 -10.49 -5.62 -10.73
CA TYR A 425 -9.87 -6.58 -11.65
C TYR A 425 -9.97 -8.03 -11.13
N TRP A 426 -9.59 -8.28 -9.86
CA TRP A 426 -9.59 -9.62 -9.28
C TRP A 426 -10.90 -9.97 -8.53
N PHE A 427 -11.87 -9.07 -8.39
CA PHE A 427 -13.17 -9.40 -7.78
C PHE A 427 -13.87 -10.60 -8.45
N PRO A 428 -13.92 -10.71 -9.79
CA PRO A 428 -14.44 -11.92 -10.45
C PRO A 428 -13.65 -13.16 -10.09
N LYS A 429 -12.32 -13.04 -9.94
CA LYS A 429 -11.46 -14.16 -9.52
C LYS A 429 -11.82 -14.67 -8.13
N VAL A 430 -12.06 -13.76 -7.19
CA VAL A 430 -12.39 -14.12 -5.80
C VAL A 430 -13.80 -14.68 -5.68
N THR A 431 -14.78 -14.09 -6.36
CA THR A 431 -16.20 -14.34 -6.10
C THR A 431 -16.90 -15.18 -7.16
N GLY A 432 -16.29 -15.35 -8.34
CA GLY A 432 -16.93 -15.93 -9.51
C GLY A 432 -18.01 -15.03 -10.11
N ARG A 433 -18.07 -13.75 -9.73
CA ARG A 433 -19.09 -12.79 -10.16
C ARG A 433 -18.49 -11.44 -10.53
N THR A 434 -19.12 -10.73 -11.45
CA THR A 434 -18.69 -9.38 -11.86
C THR A 434 -19.35 -8.29 -11.01
N MET A 435 -18.64 -7.17 -10.84
CA MET A 435 -19.17 -5.96 -10.22
C MET A 435 -19.99 -5.13 -11.22
N ASN A 436 -20.86 -4.25 -10.72
CA ASN A 436 -21.61 -3.32 -11.56
C ASN A 436 -20.71 -2.19 -12.08
N GLU A 437 -20.56 -2.09 -13.40
CA GLU A 437 -19.72 -1.08 -14.06
C GLU A 437 -20.23 0.36 -13.90
N THR A 438 -21.55 0.58 -13.79
CA THR A 438 -22.10 1.94 -13.61
C THR A 438 -21.76 2.48 -12.23
N LEU A 439 -21.95 1.68 -11.18
CA LEU A 439 -21.53 2.05 -9.82
C LEU A 439 -20.00 2.22 -9.74
N GLY A 440 -19.25 1.39 -10.47
CA GLY A 440 -17.79 1.51 -10.61
C GLY A 440 -17.35 2.83 -11.22
N ARG A 441 -18.00 3.28 -12.30
CA ARG A 441 -17.73 4.59 -12.92
C ARG A 441 -18.10 5.76 -12.03
N ILE A 442 -19.23 5.68 -11.31
CA ILE A 442 -19.64 6.71 -10.34
C ILE A 442 -18.60 6.84 -9.23
N HIS A 443 -18.16 5.70 -8.69
CA HIS A 443 -17.10 5.64 -7.68
C HIS A 443 -15.79 6.28 -8.20
N PHE A 444 -15.37 5.92 -9.42
CA PHE A 444 -14.16 6.46 -10.04
C PHE A 444 -14.20 7.98 -10.19
N TRP A 445 -15.20 8.52 -10.91
CA TRP A 445 -15.25 9.94 -11.23
C TRP A 445 -15.42 10.81 -9.99
N GLY A 446 -16.29 10.39 -9.09
CA GLY A 446 -16.48 11.07 -7.82
C GLY A 446 -15.22 11.11 -6.97
N SER A 447 -14.49 9.99 -6.91
CA SER A 447 -13.22 9.92 -6.18
C SER A 447 -12.14 10.78 -6.83
N LEU A 448 -12.01 10.75 -8.16
CA LEU A 448 -11.00 11.54 -8.89
C LEU A 448 -11.17 13.04 -8.66
N VAL A 449 -12.40 13.55 -8.79
CA VAL A 449 -12.68 14.98 -8.61
C VAL A 449 -12.49 15.37 -7.14
N ALA A 450 -13.05 14.59 -6.21
CA ALA A 450 -12.97 14.89 -4.80
C ALA A 450 -11.53 14.86 -4.27
N MET A 451 -10.72 13.88 -4.65
CA MET A 451 -9.32 13.82 -4.22
C MET A 451 -8.50 15.02 -4.70
N ASN A 452 -8.70 15.50 -5.93
CA ASN A 452 -8.05 16.74 -6.38
C ASN A 452 -8.54 17.96 -5.59
N GLY A 453 -9.83 18.04 -5.28
CA GLY A 453 -10.40 19.09 -4.43
C GLY A 453 -9.90 19.07 -2.97
N ILE A 454 -9.36 17.94 -2.50
CA ILE A 454 -8.71 17.83 -1.19
C ILE A 454 -7.23 18.17 -1.28
N PHE A 455 -6.48 17.53 -2.18
CA PHE A 455 -5.02 17.54 -2.10
C PHE A 455 -4.37 18.67 -2.89
N PHE A 456 -4.96 19.14 -4.00
CA PHE A 456 -4.39 20.27 -4.74
C PHE A 456 -4.35 21.56 -3.90
N PRO A 457 -5.43 21.91 -3.16
CA PRO A 457 -5.39 23.07 -2.28
C PRO A 457 -4.33 22.98 -1.17
N MET A 458 -3.95 21.79 -0.72
CA MET A 458 -2.88 21.63 0.28
C MET A 458 -1.54 22.13 -0.27
N LEU A 459 -1.24 21.87 -1.55
CA LEU A 459 -0.03 22.39 -2.20
C LEU A 459 -0.04 23.93 -2.18
N ILE A 460 -1.18 24.54 -2.53
CA ILE A 460 -1.34 26.01 -2.53
C ILE A 460 -1.18 26.58 -1.12
N GLN A 461 -1.82 25.97 -0.12
CA GLN A 461 -1.76 26.41 1.28
C GLN A 461 -0.36 26.22 1.89
N GLY A 462 0.38 25.22 1.42
CA GLY A 462 1.75 24.96 1.87
C GLY A 462 2.80 25.94 1.37
N LEU A 463 2.65 26.46 0.14
CA LEU A 463 3.58 27.42 -0.46
C LEU A 463 3.85 28.69 0.38
N PRO A 464 2.84 29.35 0.99
CA PRO A 464 3.07 30.48 1.89
C PRO A 464 3.54 30.07 3.30
N GLY A 465 3.78 28.79 3.56
CA GLY A 465 4.37 28.31 4.82
C GLY A 465 3.37 27.85 5.88
N VAL A 466 2.10 27.57 5.53
CA VAL A 466 1.13 27.09 6.53
C VAL A 466 1.53 25.70 7.01
N SER A 467 1.92 25.62 8.28
CA SER A 467 2.38 24.40 8.92
C SER A 467 1.25 23.38 9.08
N ARG A 468 1.64 22.10 9.05
CA ARG A 468 0.78 20.98 9.43
C ARG A 468 0.46 21.00 10.93
N ARG A 469 -0.52 20.19 11.33
CA ARG A 469 -0.88 19.93 12.75
C ARG A 469 -1.37 21.16 13.54
N LEU A 470 -1.91 22.16 12.84
CA LEU A 470 -2.61 23.28 13.47
C LEU A 470 -4.10 22.94 13.61
N PHE A 471 -4.60 22.88 14.84
CA PHE A 471 -5.99 22.45 15.13
C PHE A 471 -7.05 23.46 14.66
N ASP A 472 -6.65 24.72 14.46
CA ASP A 472 -7.46 25.83 13.96
C ASP A 472 -7.24 26.08 12.46
N GLY A 473 -6.44 25.24 11.80
CA GLY A 473 -6.13 25.33 10.38
C GLY A 473 -5.21 26.48 9.97
N GLY A 474 -4.63 27.21 10.93
CA GLY A 474 -3.75 28.35 10.68
C GLY A 474 -4.39 29.72 10.91
N LEU A 475 -5.58 29.79 11.53
CA LEU A 475 -6.28 31.04 11.81
C LEU A 475 -5.45 32.04 12.62
N THR A 476 -4.57 31.58 13.51
CA THR A 476 -3.70 32.46 14.31
C THR A 476 -2.60 33.16 13.51
N TYR A 477 -2.34 32.76 12.27
CA TYR A 477 -1.19 33.23 11.51
C TYR A 477 -1.60 34.15 10.36
N SER A 478 -1.12 35.39 10.35
CA SER A 478 -1.45 36.39 9.34
C SER A 478 -1.10 35.98 7.91
N PHE A 479 0.02 35.26 7.73
CA PHE A 479 0.43 34.77 6.40
C PHE A 479 -0.53 33.70 5.83
N ALA A 480 -1.39 33.10 6.64
CA ALA A 480 -2.39 32.12 6.21
C ALA A 480 -3.70 32.76 5.73
N GLU A 481 -3.94 34.05 6.00
CA GLU A 481 -5.22 34.74 5.74
C GLU A 481 -5.67 34.60 4.27
N GLY A 482 -4.73 34.73 3.32
CA GLY A 482 -5.00 34.61 1.89
C GLY A 482 -5.32 33.20 1.40
N VAL A 483 -5.09 32.15 2.21
CA VAL A 483 -5.26 30.74 1.81
C VAL A 483 -6.16 29.94 2.75
N ILE A 484 -6.54 30.48 3.91
CA ILE A 484 -7.31 29.75 4.93
C ILE A 484 -8.66 29.24 4.43
N HIS A 485 -9.28 29.93 3.46
CA HIS A 485 -10.56 29.56 2.86
C HIS A 485 -10.51 28.21 2.13
N TYR A 486 -9.33 27.75 1.72
CA TYR A 486 -9.16 26.40 1.16
C TYR A 486 -9.49 25.31 2.16
N ASN A 487 -9.48 25.58 3.47
CA ASN A 487 -9.95 24.61 4.44
C ASN A 487 -11.42 24.21 4.21
N VAL A 488 -12.28 25.14 3.81
CA VAL A 488 -13.68 24.83 3.51
C VAL A 488 -13.77 23.97 2.24
N VAL A 489 -13.04 24.34 1.19
CA VAL A 489 -13.02 23.60 -0.10
C VAL A 489 -12.56 22.16 0.09
N MET A 490 -11.46 21.97 0.81
CA MET A 490 -10.92 20.64 1.11
C MET A 490 -11.90 19.81 1.93
N SER A 491 -12.58 20.41 2.92
CA SER A 491 -13.53 19.68 3.76
C SER A 491 -14.79 19.28 3.00
N VAL A 492 -15.36 20.17 2.19
CA VAL A 492 -16.48 19.83 1.29
C VAL A 492 -16.08 18.69 0.36
N SER A 493 -14.89 18.76 -0.22
CA SER A 493 -14.35 17.72 -1.10
C SER A 493 -14.18 16.38 -0.35
N ALA A 494 -13.75 16.40 0.92
CA ALA A 494 -13.64 15.20 1.75
C ALA A 494 -15.00 14.53 2.02
N PHE A 495 -16.05 15.32 2.30
CA PHE A 495 -17.41 14.77 2.45
C PHE A 495 -17.98 14.27 1.12
N ILE A 496 -17.69 14.94 0.01
CA ILE A 496 -18.04 14.43 -1.34
C ILE A 496 -17.34 13.10 -1.59
N LEU A 497 -16.06 12.96 -1.22
CA LEU A 497 -15.33 11.71 -1.35
C LEU A 497 -16.01 10.58 -0.57
N LEU A 498 -16.47 10.82 0.67
CA LEU A 498 -17.25 9.86 1.45
C LEU A 498 -18.48 9.38 0.70
N LEU A 499 -19.27 10.31 0.15
CA LEU A 499 -20.48 9.98 -0.61
C LEU A 499 -20.17 9.06 -1.78
N PHE A 500 -19.04 9.26 -2.46
CA PHE A 500 -18.63 8.43 -3.58
C PHE A 500 -17.96 7.10 -3.19
N GLN A 501 -17.58 6.90 -1.94
CA GLN A 501 -17.21 5.57 -1.42
C GLN A 501 -18.44 4.67 -1.21
N LEU A 502 -19.63 5.25 -0.96
CA LEU A 502 -20.85 4.47 -0.77
C LEU A 502 -21.23 3.62 -2.01
N PRO A 503 -21.21 4.14 -3.26
CA PRO A 503 -21.34 3.33 -4.46
C PRO A 503 -20.39 2.14 -4.50
N PHE A 504 -19.12 2.29 -4.10
CA PHE A 504 -18.18 1.17 -4.04
C PHE A 504 -18.60 0.13 -3.01
N ILE A 505 -18.92 0.54 -1.78
CA ILE A 505 -19.34 -0.36 -0.70
C ILE A 505 -20.60 -1.14 -1.11
N ILE A 506 -21.60 -0.44 -1.65
CA ILE A 506 -22.84 -1.03 -2.16
C ILE A 506 -22.51 -2.03 -3.28
N ASN A 507 -21.69 -1.63 -4.26
CA ASN A 507 -21.31 -2.47 -5.37
C ASN A 507 -20.58 -3.74 -4.91
N PHE A 508 -19.65 -3.60 -3.97
CA PHE A 508 -18.87 -4.71 -3.40
C PHE A 508 -19.78 -5.76 -2.76
N PHE A 509 -20.59 -5.38 -1.77
CA PHE A 509 -21.44 -6.34 -1.05
C PHE A 509 -22.62 -6.85 -1.90
N MET A 510 -23.21 -6.00 -2.74
CA MET A 510 -24.29 -6.40 -3.64
C MET A 510 -23.78 -7.42 -4.67
N SER A 511 -22.61 -7.19 -5.26
CA SER A 511 -22.09 -8.03 -6.34
C SER A 511 -21.64 -9.41 -5.87
N ILE A 512 -21.19 -9.54 -4.61
CA ILE A 512 -20.89 -10.86 -4.01
C ILE A 512 -22.14 -11.76 -4.05
N LYS A 513 -23.33 -11.19 -3.79
CA LYS A 513 -24.59 -11.94 -3.73
C LYS A 513 -25.33 -12.00 -5.07
N ARG A 514 -25.36 -10.89 -5.80
CA ARG A 514 -26.25 -10.64 -6.95
C ARG A 514 -25.53 -10.31 -8.26
N GLY A 515 -24.20 -10.21 -8.26
CA GLY A 515 -23.42 -9.92 -9.48
C GLY A 515 -23.57 -11.02 -10.52
N ARG A 516 -23.42 -10.71 -11.82
CA ARG A 516 -23.52 -11.72 -12.88
C ARG A 516 -22.40 -12.75 -12.71
N LYS A 517 -22.71 -14.04 -12.79
CA LYS A 517 -21.70 -15.10 -12.74
C LYS A 517 -20.79 -14.99 -13.97
N VAL A 518 -19.49 -15.21 -13.78
CA VAL A 518 -18.55 -15.31 -14.92
C VAL A 518 -18.87 -16.53 -15.76
N GLU A 519 -18.73 -16.40 -17.09
CA GLU A 519 -19.00 -17.49 -18.04
C GLU A 519 -17.78 -18.39 -18.25
N LYS A 520 -16.58 -17.81 -18.18
CA LYS A 520 -15.30 -18.49 -18.33
C LYS A 520 -14.43 -18.22 -17.11
N SER A 521 -13.57 -19.18 -16.76
CA SER A 521 -12.60 -19.01 -15.67
C SER A 521 -11.65 -17.83 -15.94
N ASN A 522 -11.11 -17.80 -17.16
CA ASN A 522 -10.35 -16.67 -17.67
C ASN A 522 -11.31 -15.59 -18.20
N HIS A 523 -11.91 -14.84 -17.28
CA HIS A 523 -12.90 -13.81 -17.60
C HIS A 523 -12.34 -12.68 -18.49
N TRP A 524 -11.06 -12.35 -18.29
CA TRP A 524 -10.41 -11.22 -18.95
C TRP A 524 -9.59 -11.60 -20.18
N GLU A 525 -9.55 -12.87 -20.55
CA GLU A 525 -8.64 -13.37 -21.59
C GLU A 525 -7.19 -12.96 -21.26
N SER A 526 -6.80 -13.05 -19.99
CA SER A 526 -5.46 -12.70 -19.52
C SER A 526 -4.47 -13.82 -19.84
N THR A 527 -3.22 -13.43 -19.98
CA THR A 527 -2.08 -14.30 -20.28
C THR A 527 -1.47 -14.95 -19.04
N THR A 528 -1.69 -14.38 -17.86
CA THR A 528 -1.07 -14.79 -16.60
C THR A 528 -1.78 -15.98 -15.92
N LEU A 529 -1.02 -16.81 -15.20
CA LEU A 529 -1.46 -18.11 -14.65
C LEU A 529 -2.65 -18.04 -13.69
N GLU A 530 -2.81 -16.93 -12.95
CA GLU A 530 -3.96 -16.79 -12.07
C GLU A 530 -5.25 -16.78 -12.87
N TRP A 531 -5.27 -16.31 -14.12
CA TRP A 531 -6.47 -16.34 -14.94
C TRP A 531 -6.55 -17.54 -15.87
N SER A 532 -5.43 -17.95 -16.45
CA SER A 532 -5.41 -19.03 -17.45
C SER A 532 -5.51 -20.43 -16.85
N ALA A 533 -4.70 -20.70 -15.81
CA ALA A 533 -4.58 -22.04 -15.24
C ALA A 533 -5.48 -22.26 -14.02
N ALA A 534 -5.64 -21.25 -13.16
CA ALA A 534 -6.48 -21.40 -11.96
C ALA A 534 -7.98 -21.24 -12.27
N LEU A 535 -8.83 -22.06 -11.64
CA LEU A 535 -10.29 -21.93 -11.72
C LEU A 535 -10.78 -20.62 -11.06
N THR A 536 -11.98 -20.17 -11.42
CA THR A 536 -12.60 -18.96 -10.87
C THR A 536 -13.98 -19.29 -10.25
N PRO A 537 -14.14 -19.23 -8.91
CA PRO A 537 -13.07 -19.05 -7.90
C PRO A 537 -12.05 -20.20 -7.89
N PRO A 538 -10.82 -19.98 -7.38
CA PRO A 538 -9.84 -21.05 -7.25
C PRO A 538 -10.36 -22.22 -6.41
N ILE A 539 -9.88 -23.42 -6.71
CA ILE A 539 -10.00 -24.54 -5.76
C ILE A 539 -9.27 -24.20 -4.45
N GLY A 540 -9.57 -24.93 -3.38
CA GLY A 540 -8.97 -24.71 -2.05
C GLY A 540 -7.45 -24.93 -2.03
N HIS A 541 -6.94 -25.72 -1.08
CA HIS A 541 -5.51 -26.05 -1.09
C HIS A 541 -5.08 -26.70 -2.44
N GLY A 542 -3.93 -26.27 -2.96
CA GLY A 542 -3.36 -26.76 -4.22
C GLY A 542 -3.52 -25.83 -5.42
N ASN A 543 -4.48 -24.89 -5.39
CA ASN A 543 -4.75 -23.83 -6.40
C ASN A 543 -5.11 -24.27 -7.83
N PHE A 544 -4.52 -25.35 -8.32
CA PHE A 544 -4.64 -25.85 -9.69
C PHE A 544 -5.03 -27.32 -9.67
N ALA A 545 -5.88 -27.74 -10.64
CA ALA A 545 -6.19 -29.16 -10.80
C ALA A 545 -4.94 -29.97 -11.18
N THR A 546 -4.06 -29.36 -11.97
CA THR A 546 -2.74 -29.85 -12.35
C THR A 546 -1.77 -28.68 -12.28
N VAL A 547 -0.56 -28.90 -11.76
CA VAL A 547 0.47 -27.84 -11.73
C VAL A 547 0.77 -27.38 -13.16
N PRO A 548 0.66 -26.08 -13.48
CA PRO A 548 0.90 -25.60 -14.84
C PRO A 548 2.40 -25.64 -15.17
N THR A 549 2.74 -25.79 -16.46
CA THR A 549 4.10 -25.60 -16.98
C THR A 549 4.13 -24.30 -17.78
N VAL A 550 5.15 -23.47 -17.57
CA VAL A 550 5.27 -22.14 -18.19
C VAL A 550 6.20 -22.17 -19.39
N TYR A 551 5.71 -21.69 -20.53
CA TYR A 551 6.45 -21.74 -21.81
C TYR A 551 7.07 -20.39 -22.20
N HIS A 552 6.44 -19.26 -21.85
CA HIS A 552 6.85 -17.92 -22.30
C HIS A 552 6.57 -16.80 -21.29
N GLY A 553 6.76 -15.55 -21.70
CA GLY A 553 6.62 -14.36 -20.85
C GLY A 553 5.18 -14.07 -20.41
N PRO A 554 4.98 -13.17 -19.43
CA PRO A 554 3.69 -12.94 -18.79
C PRO A 554 2.71 -12.11 -19.61
N TYR A 555 3.13 -11.39 -20.65
CA TYR A 555 2.29 -10.43 -21.37
C TYR A 555 2.30 -10.65 -22.90
N GLU A 556 2.23 -11.91 -23.33
CA GLU A 556 2.17 -12.29 -24.75
C GLU A 556 0.79 -11.98 -25.35
N TYR A 557 0.50 -10.70 -25.53
CA TYR A 557 -0.68 -10.20 -26.24
C TYR A 557 -0.30 -9.77 -27.66
N SER A 558 -1.23 -9.94 -28.61
CA SER A 558 -1.08 -9.55 -30.01
C SER A 558 0.21 -10.09 -30.67
N VAL A 559 0.59 -11.32 -30.34
CA VAL A 559 1.78 -11.98 -30.90
C VAL A 559 1.59 -12.18 -32.42
N PRO A 560 2.50 -11.67 -33.27
CA PRO A 560 2.38 -11.83 -34.72
C PRO A 560 2.29 -13.30 -35.13
N GLY A 561 1.30 -13.64 -35.97
CA GLY A 561 1.10 -15.00 -36.48
C GLY A 561 0.34 -15.95 -35.53
N HIS A 562 -0.02 -15.53 -34.33
CA HIS A 562 -0.87 -16.31 -33.42
C HIS A 562 -2.36 -16.10 -33.78
N GLU A 563 -3.18 -17.17 -33.69
CA GLU A 563 -4.60 -17.11 -34.08
C GLU A 563 -5.45 -16.21 -33.16
N SER A 564 -5.14 -16.19 -31.86
CA SER A 564 -5.76 -15.31 -30.86
C SER A 564 -4.88 -14.11 -30.52
N ASP A 565 -5.52 -13.02 -30.07
CA ASP A 565 -4.85 -11.79 -29.62
C ASP A 565 -4.19 -11.91 -28.23
N PHE A 566 -4.18 -13.10 -27.62
CA PHE A 566 -3.49 -13.41 -26.38
C PHE A 566 -3.02 -14.87 -26.38
N CYS A 567 -1.83 -15.10 -25.83
CA CYS A 567 -1.26 -16.42 -25.62
C CYS A 567 -0.99 -16.62 -24.11
N PRO A 568 -1.73 -17.50 -23.41
CA PRO A 568 -1.50 -17.75 -22.00
C PRO A 568 -0.18 -18.46 -21.69
N GLN A 569 0.47 -18.10 -20.57
CA GLN A 569 1.80 -18.60 -20.16
C GLN A 569 1.94 -20.12 -20.13
N ASP A 570 0.83 -20.82 -19.90
CA ASP A 570 0.73 -22.27 -19.78
C ASP A 570 0.36 -22.98 -21.09
N VAL A 571 0.32 -22.27 -22.21
CA VAL A 571 0.06 -22.83 -23.53
C VAL A 571 1.37 -22.96 -24.32
N PRO A 572 1.71 -24.15 -24.85
CA PRO A 572 2.83 -24.28 -25.76
C PRO A 572 2.53 -23.54 -27.07
N VAL A 573 3.39 -22.60 -27.47
CA VAL A 573 3.28 -21.99 -28.79
C VAL A 573 3.73 -23.03 -29.82
N ALA A 574 2.81 -23.51 -30.66
CA ALA A 574 3.19 -24.21 -31.87
C ALA A 574 3.88 -23.20 -32.78
N LEU A 575 5.20 -23.27 -32.89
CA LEU A 575 5.95 -22.52 -33.89
C LEU A 575 5.46 -23.01 -35.26
N SER A 576 4.50 -22.31 -35.87
CA SER A 576 4.22 -22.48 -37.29
C SER A 576 5.54 -22.25 -38.03
N GLY A 577 5.98 -23.25 -38.79
CA GLY A 577 7.31 -23.30 -39.36
C GLY A 577 7.73 -22.02 -40.12
N SER A 578 9.04 -21.79 -40.08
CA SER A 578 9.83 -20.80 -40.82
C SER A 578 9.74 -19.32 -40.37
N ASP A 579 10.92 -18.81 -40.02
CA ASP A 579 11.33 -17.40 -39.90
C ASP A 579 10.68 -16.54 -38.81
N THR A 580 11.36 -16.44 -37.65
CA THR A 580 11.63 -15.16 -36.93
C THR A 580 12.47 -15.39 -35.68
N ALA A 581 13.70 -15.88 -35.86
CA ALA A 581 14.76 -15.62 -34.89
C ALA A 581 15.25 -14.18 -35.08
N LYS A 582 14.46 -13.17 -34.66
CA LYS A 582 14.82 -11.73 -34.58
C LYS A 582 13.64 -10.90 -34.06
N SER A 583 13.38 -10.91 -32.75
CA SER A 583 12.64 -9.81 -32.10
C SER A 583 12.68 -9.83 -30.56
N VAL A 584 13.30 -10.82 -29.91
CA VAL A 584 13.44 -10.85 -28.44
C VAL A 584 14.71 -10.11 -27.96
N GLU A 585 14.96 -8.91 -28.48
CA GLU A 585 15.91 -7.95 -27.92
C GLU A 585 15.45 -6.52 -28.26
N SER A 586 14.42 -6.01 -27.57
CA SER A 586 14.20 -4.57 -27.37
C SER A 586 13.31 -4.33 -26.15
#